data_AF-S2SIN8-F1
#
_entry.id   AF-S2SIN8-F1
#
_cell.length_a   1.000
_cell.length_b   1.000
_cell.length_c   1.000
_cell.angle_alpha   90.00
_cell.angle_beta   90.00
_cell.angle_gamma   90.00
#
_symmetry.space_group_name_H-M   'P 1'
#
loop_
_entity.id
_entity.type
_entity.pdbx_description
1 polymer ?
#
loop_
_entity_poly.entity_id
_entity_poly.type
_entity_poly.pdbx_seq_one_letter_code
_entity_poly.pdbx_strand_id
1 'polypeptide(L)'
;TVRYDYQPVNYVLLAGVIEKVTGRLYADLIQQEIFKKLKLTHSGFMPELFHESNQAFGYSGPINNPYAKRYTEPSVNYNRELGTGNIYTSAGDLYQIIKAVNQGKIISTASLKALRNLDNGQYTAGVYNFGGYTLTHGVVASQSAGTMIDTSGQNAVVLLANTDKITQGLIKNLYLNMIKGV
;
A
#
# COMPACT_ATOMS: atom_id res chain seq x y z
N THR A 1 6.97 -24.38 17.79
CA THR A 1 7.36 -23.96 16.43
C THR A 1 6.88 -22.54 16.20
N VAL A 2 7.74 -21.64 15.72
CA VAL A 2 7.33 -20.26 15.39
C VAL A 2 6.57 -20.27 14.06
N ARG A 3 5.38 -19.68 14.04
CA ARG A 3 4.51 -19.57 12.85
C ARG A 3 4.40 -18.10 12.45
N TYR A 4 4.47 -17.80 11.17
CA TYR A 4 4.15 -16.47 10.64
C TYR A 4 2.66 -16.18 10.85
N ASP A 5 2.37 -15.01 11.42
CA ASP A 5 1.00 -14.53 11.62
C ASP A 5 0.95 -13.02 11.36
N TYR A 6 0.20 -12.61 10.34
CA TYR A 6 0.09 -11.21 9.96
C TYR A 6 -0.82 -10.48 10.94
N GLN A 7 -0.28 -9.46 11.61
CA GLN A 7 -1.01 -8.66 12.58
C GLN A 7 -0.81 -7.17 12.28
N PRO A 8 -1.86 -6.41 11.92
CA PRO A 8 -1.75 -4.98 11.63
C PRO A 8 -1.10 -4.18 12.76
N VAL A 9 -1.36 -4.55 14.02
CA VAL A 9 -0.79 -3.88 15.20
C VAL A 9 0.74 -3.83 15.18
N ASN A 10 1.42 -4.79 14.52
CA ASN A 10 2.87 -4.76 14.37
C ASN A 10 3.36 -3.51 13.62
N TYR A 11 2.58 -3.00 12.67
CA TYR A 11 2.89 -1.77 11.94
C TYR A 11 2.58 -0.50 12.74
N VAL A 12 1.55 -0.53 13.58
CA VAL A 12 1.27 0.55 14.55
C VAL A 12 2.45 0.69 15.52
N LEU A 13 2.99 -0.42 16.01
CA LEU A 13 4.18 -0.42 16.86
C LEU A 13 5.40 0.13 16.14
N LEU A 14 5.62 -0.22 14.87
CA LEU A 14 6.72 0.33 14.07
C LEU A 14 6.57 1.84 13.84
N ALA A 15 5.36 2.34 13.61
CA ALA A 15 5.10 3.78 13.54
C ALA A 15 5.47 4.46 14.87
N GLY A 16 5.06 3.90 16.02
CA GLY A 16 5.44 4.42 17.34
C GLY A 16 6.95 4.38 17.62
N VAL A 17 7.66 3.34 17.14
CA VAL A 17 9.13 3.28 17.22
C VAL A 17 9.75 4.42 16.41
N ILE A 18 9.27 4.65 15.17
CA ILE A 18 9.72 5.75 14.32
C ILE A 18 9.53 7.09 15.05
N GLU A 19 8.36 7.34 15.62
CA GLU A 19 8.10 8.58 16.36
C GLU A 19 9.04 8.73 17.56
N LYS A 20 9.23 7.65 18.33
CA LYS A 20 10.10 7.66 19.51
C LYS A 20 11.58 7.94 19.18
N VAL A 21 12.12 7.35 18.11
CA VAL A 21 13.54 7.51 17.77
C VAL A 21 13.83 8.80 17.04
N THR A 22 12.84 9.38 16.35
CA THR A 22 13.00 10.62 15.58
C THR A 22 12.54 11.86 16.34
N GLY A 23 11.66 11.71 17.34
CA GLY A 23 10.98 12.82 18.00
C GLY A 23 9.96 13.54 17.11
N ARG A 24 9.58 12.95 15.96
CA ARG A 24 8.66 13.56 14.99
C ARG A 24 7.45 12.66 14.77
N LEU A 25 6.29 13.25 14.52
CA LEU A 25 5.08 12.49 14.20
C LEU A 25 5.26 11.69 12.90
N TYR A 26 4.70 10.48 12.87
CA TYR A 26 4.80 9.57 11.72
C TYR A 26 4.21 10.21 10.45
N ALA A 27 3.03 10.84 10.57
CA ALA A 27 2.38 11.51 9.46
C ALA A 27 3.25 12.67 8.90
N ASP A 28 3.89 13.45 9.77
CA ASP A 28 4.79 14.53 9.35
C ASP A 28 6.04 14.00 8.62
N LEU A 29 6.57 12.85 9.06
CA LEU A 29 7.69 12.21 8.38
C LEU A 29 7.29 11.74 6.99
N ILE A 30 6.16 11.04 6.85
CA ILE A 30 5.66 10.59 5.54
C ILE A 30 5.36 11.78 4.63
N GLN A 31 4.74 12.83 5.15
CA GLN A 31 4.45 14.05 4.41
C GLN A 31 5.72 14.68 3.83
N GLN A 32 6.80 14.77 4.62
CA GLN A 32 8.03 15.46 4.22
C GLN A 32 8.94 14.56 3.38
N GLU A 33 9.21 13.34 3.84
CA GLU A 33 10.20 12.45 3.26
C GLU A 33 9.67 11.68 2.04
N ILE A 34 8.34 11.55 1.89
CA ILE A 34 7.71 10.84 0.78
C ILE A 34 6.86 11.79 -0.06
N PHE A 35 5.76 12.32 0.48
CA PHE A 35 4.77 13.04 -0.33
C PHE A 35 5.35 14.33 -0.96
N LYS A 36 5.95 15.20 -0.15
CA LYS A 36 6.58 16.44 -0.64
C LYS A 36 7.82 16.18 -1.47
N LYS A 37 8.71 15.27 -1.03
CA LYS A 37 9.93 14.92 -1.75
C LYS A 37 9.66 14.39 -3.17
N LEU A 38 8.58 13.61 -3.34
CA LEU A 38 8.16 13.05 -4.63
C LEU A 38 7.13 13.93 -5.36
N LYS A 39 6.75 15.08 -4.80
CA LYS A 39 5.75 16.01 -5.35
C LYS A 39 4.39 15.35 -5.61
N LEU A 40 3.94 14.53 -4.68
CA LEU A 40 2.67 13.80 -4.75
C LEU A 40 1.55 14.71 -4.25
N THR A 41 0.57 14.99 -5.11
CA THR A 41 -0.52 15.94 -4.82
C THR A 41 -1.88 15.26 -4.65
N HIS A 42 -1.94 13.94 -4.79
CA HIS A 42 -3.17 13.14 -4.65
C HIS A 42 -2.96 12.04 -3.61
N SER A 43 -2.22 12.35 -2.55
CA SER A 43 -1.90 11.44 -1.44
C SER A 43 -1.92 12.19 -0.11
N GLY A 44 -2.42 11.54 0.92
CA GLY A 44 -2.55 12.13 2.24
C GLY A 44 -2.97 11.09 3.28
N PHE A 45 -3.40 11.56 4.44
CA PHE A 45 -3.88 10.72 5.52
C PHE A 45 -5.40 10.79 5.66
N MET A 46 -6.01 9.77 6.25
CA MET A 46 -7.41 9.83 6.66
C MET A 46 -7.50 10.59 8.00
N PRO A 47 -8.56 11.39 8.22
CA PRO A 47 -9.79 11.49 7.41
C PRO A 47 -9.77 12.60 6.34
N GLU A 48 -8.64 13.22 6.02
CA GLU A 48 -8.56 14.38 5.12
C GLU A 48 -9.15 14.10 3.72
N LEU A 49 -9.10 12.85 3.23
CA LEU A 49 -9.76 12.42 1.99
C LEU A 49 -11.23 12.83 1.92
N PHE A 50 -11.94 12.90 3.05
CA PHE A 50 -13.36 13.25 3.06
C PHE A 50 -13.64 14.69 2.61
N HIS A 51 -12.62 15.54 2.58
CA HIS A 51 -12.69 16.89 2.07
C HIS A 51 -12.24 17.01 0.61
N GLU A 52 -11.73 15.92 0.01
CA GLU A 52 -11.33 15.89 -1.40
C GLU A 52 -12.58 15.76 -2.30
N SER A 53 -12.63 16.59 -3.33
CA SER A 53 -13.77 16.64 -4.27
C SER A 53 -13.85 15.40 -5.17
N ASN A 54 -12.71 14.74 -5.41
CA ASN A 54 -12.57 13.56 -6.25
C ASN A 54 -12.45 12.26 -5.45
N GLN A 55 -12.85 12.26 -4.16
CA GLN A 55 -12.79 11.05 -3.34
C GLN A 55 -13.62 9.90 -3.93
N ALA A 56 -13.08 8.69 -3.83
CA ALA A 56 -13.85 7.48 -4.10
C ALA A 56 -14.67 7.09 -2.86
N PHE A 57 -15.87 6.56 -3.07
CA PHE A 57 -16.67 5.94 -2.01
C PHE A 57 -16.57 4.43 -2.11
N GLY A 58 -16.38 3.76 -0.98
CA GLY A 58 -16.42 2.30 -0.91
C GLY A 58 -17.81 1.75 -1.18
N TYR A 59 -17.87 0.54 -1.73
CA TYR A 59 -19.10 -0.20 -1.96
C TYR A 59 -18.95 -1.66 -1.54
N SER A 60 -20.06 -2.21 -1.06
CA SER A 60 -20.19 -3.60 -0.64
C SER A 60 -21.38 -4.25 -1.33
N GLY A 61 -21.23 -5.52 -1.68
CA GLY A 61 -22.26 -6.29 -2.37
C GLY A 61 -21.80 -7.71 -2.75
N PRO A 62 -22.74 -8.55 -3.23
CA PRO A 62 -22.43 -9.88 -3.75
C PRO A 62 -21.57 -9.79 -5.02
N ILE A 63 -20.91 -10.89 -5.41
CA ILE A 63 -19.99 -10.94 -6.57
C ILE A 63 -20.65 -10.46 -7.87
N ASN A 64 -21.92 -10.80 -8.09
CA ASN A 64 -22.68 -10.40 -9.28
C ASN A 64 -23.25 -8.96 -9.21
N ASN A 65 -23.16 -8.31 -8.05
CA ASN A 65 -23.56 -6.91 -7.87
C ASN A 65 -22.71 -6.26 -6.76
N PRO A 66 -21.40 -6.02 -6.99
CA PRO A 66 -20.48 -5.58 -5.95
C PRO A 66 -20.73 -4.13 -5.50
N TYR A 67 -21.55 -3.38 -6.25
CA TYR A 67 -21.91 -1.98 -5.99
C TYR A 67 -23.27 -1.81 -5.30
N ALA A 68 -23.88 -2.91 -4.82
CA ALA A 68 -25.24 -2.90 -4.29
C ALA A 68 -25.47 -1.89 -3.15
N LYS A 69 -24.46 -1.63 -2.32
CA LYS A 69 -24.57 -0.75 -1.16
C LYS A 69 -23.32 0.10 -0.97
N ARG A 70 -23.49 1.42 -0.88
CA ARG A 70 -22.43 2.35 -0.48
C ARG A 70 -21.99 2.06 0.96
N TYR A 71 -20.68 2.04 1.17
CA TYR A 71 -20.04 1.88 2.46
C TYR A 71 -19.36 3.19 2.88
N THR A 72 -19.58 3.60 4.12
CA THR A 72 -18.93 4.76 4.72
C THR A 72 -18.26 4.33 6.02
N GLU A 73 -16.94 4.42 6.07
CA GLU A 73 -16.19 4.21 7.31
C GLU A 73 -16.27 5.47 8.18
N PRO A 74 -16.64 5.37 9.47
CA PRO A 74 -16.53 6.49 10.39
C PRO A 74 -15.10 7.04 10.48
N SER A 75 -14.91 8.35 10.44
CA SER A 75 -13.57 8.97 10.49
C SER A 75 -12.74 8.53 11.70
N VAL A 76 -13.37 8.40 12.86
CA VAL A 76 -12.74 7.97 14.12
C VAL A 76 -12.08 6.59 14.01
N ASN A 77 -12.55 5.73 13.10
CA ASN A 77 -12.01 4.40 12.92
C ASN A 77 -10.62 4.40 12.26
N TYR A 78 -10.19 5.48 11.61
CA TYR A 78 -8.83 5.58 11.09
C TYR A 78 -7.78 5.85 12.18
N ASN A 79 -8.19 6.20 13.41
CA ASN A 79 -7.27 6.39 14.54
C ASN A 79 -6.53 5.09 14.92
N ARG A 80 -7.15 3.92 14.69
CA ARG A 80 -6.51 2.61 14.91
C ARG A 80 -5.63 2.16 13.74
N GLU A 81 -5.63 2.91 12.64
CA GLU A 81 -5.00 2.49 11.37
C GLU A 81 -3.63 3.15 11.11
N LEU A 82 -3.00 3.71 12.15
CA LEU A 82 -1.69 4.37 12.04
C LEU A 82 -0.64 3.41 11.48
N GLY A 83 -0.17 3.67 10.27
CA GLY A 83 0.83 2.85 9.59
C GLY A 83 0.30 1.54 8.99
N THR A 84 -0.99 1.25 9.08
CA THR A 84 -1.62 0.02 8.57
C THR A 84 -2.57 0.26 7.39
N GLY A 85 -3.32 1.37 7.40
CA GLY A 85 -4.39 1.60 6.43
C GLY A 85 -4.97 3.02 6.40
N ASN A 86 -4.29 4.00 6.99
CA ASN A 86 -4.77 5.39 7.07
C ASN A 86 -4.18 6.33 6.00
N ILE A 87 -3.52 5.82 4.97
CA ILE A 87 -3.05 6.63 3.82
C ILE A 87 -4.03 6.47 2.66
N TYR A 88 -4.47 7.58 2.08
CA TYR A 88 -5.14 7.60 0.78
C TYR A 88 -4.17 8.02 -0.32
N THR A 89 -4.38 7.55 -1.54
CA THR A 89 -3.52 7.87 -2.68
C THR A 89 -4.24 7.63 -4.01
N SER A 90 -3.78 8.27 -5.09
CA SER A 90 -4.12 7.90 -6.46
C SER A 90 -3.25 6.75 -6.96
N ALA A 91 -3.67 6.06 -8.03
CA ALA A 91 -2.86 5.00 -8.63
C ALA A 91 -1.51 5.52 -9.17
N GLY A 92 -1.51 6.75 -9.70
CA GLY A 92 -0.31 7.41 -10.20
C GLY A 92 0.69 7.73 -9.09
N ASP A 93 0.22 8.32 -7.99
CA ASP A 93 1.08 8.65 -6.85
C ASP A 93 1.59 7.37 -6.17
N LEU A 94 0.74 6.34 -6.00
CA LEU A 94 1.16 5.05 -5.45
C LEU A 94 2.28 4.42 -6.28
N TYR A 95 2.18 4.47 -7.62
CA TYR A 95 3.26 4.03 -8.51
C TYR A 95 4.55 4.82 -8.27
N GLN A 96 4.49 6.16 -8.14
CA GLN A 96 5.67 6.97 -7.87
C GLN A 96 6.34 6.61 -6.52
N ILE A 97 5.54 6.34 -5.47
CA ILE A 97 6.07 5.91 -4.16
C ILE A 97 6.84 4.60 -4.30
N ILE A 98 6.21 3.56 -4.85
CA ILE A 98 6.83 2.22 -4.93
C ILE A 98 8.03 2.22 -5.89
N LYS A 99 7.98 2.99 -6.98
CA LYS A 99 9.11 3.19 -7.88
C LYS A 99 10.27 3.89 -7.17
N ALA A 100 10.00 4.96 -6.43
CA ALA A 100 11.04 5.70 -5.72
C ALA A 100 11.74 4.85 -4.64
N VAL A 101 11.00 3.96 -3.97
CA VAL A 101 11.58 2.96 -3.07
C VAL A 101 12.53 2.04 -3.82
N ASN A 102 12.07 1.41 -4.92
CA ASN A 102 12.89 0.46 -5.69
C ASN A 102 14.12 1.12 -6.34
N GLN A 103 14.03 2.40 -6.70
CA GLN A 103 15.13 3.17 -7.29
C GLN A 103 16.10 3.79 -6.27
N GLY A 104 15.94 3.51 -4.98
CA GLY A 104 16.88 3.98 -3.97
C GLY A 104 16.67 5.43 -3.51
N LYS A 105 15.56 6.09 -3.87
CA LYS A 105 15.31 7.52 -3.61
C LYS A 105 14.77 7.81 -2.20
N ILE A 106 14.17 6.79 -1.57
CA ILE A 106 13.60 6.86 -0.22
C ILE A 106 14.47 6.09 0.78
N ILE A 107 14.93 4.90 0.41
CA ILE A 107 15.82 4.02 1.17
C ILE A 107 16.93 3.55 0.25
N SER A 108 18.16 3.34 0.73
CA SER A 108 19.24 2.85 -0.12
C SER A 108 18.90 1.48 -0.73
N THR A 109 19.36 1.22 -1.95
CA THR A 109 19.15 -0.08 -2.62
C THR A 109 19.78 -1.23 -1.86
N ALA A 110 20.90 -1.00 -1.16
CA ALA A 110 21.54 -1.98 -0.29
C ALA A 110 20.65 -2.37 0.91
N SER A 111 20.12 -1.39 1.64
CA SER A 111 19.19 -1.65 2.75
C SER A 111 17.90 -2.30 2.27
N LEU A 112 17.38 -1.85 1.13
CA LEU A 112 16.18 -2.45 0.53
C LEU A 112 16.40 -3.92 0.16
N LYS A 113 17.55 -4.25 -0.46
CA LYS A 113 17.91 -5.63 -0.80
C LYS A 113 18.04 -6.50 0.45
N ALA A 114 18.61 -5.98 1.53
CA ALA A 114 18.70 -6.69 2.81
C ALA A 114 17.30 -6.97 3.42
N LEU A 115 16.39 -6.01 3.30
CA LEU A 115 15.01 -6.12 3.81
C LEU A 115 14.09 -7.00 2.95
N ARG A 116 14.35 -7.06 1.63
CA ARG A 116 13.56 -7.78 0.61
C ARG A 116 14.38 -8.89 -0.06
N ASN A 117 14.98 -9.75 0.74
CA ASN A 117 15.93 -10.79 0.31
C ASN A 117 15.31 -12.18 0.06
N LEU A 118 13.98 -12.28 -0.02
CA LEU A 118 13.26 -13.54 -0.16
C LEU A 118 12.67 -13.70 -1.58
N ASP A 119 12.45 -14.94 -2.02
CA ASP A 119 11.93 -15.27 -3.35
C ASP A 119 10.76 -16.27 -3.37
N ASN A 120 10.31 -16.70 -2.19
CA ASN A 120 9.34 -17.77 -1.97
C ASN A 120 7.93 -17.27 -1.64
N GLY A 121 7.65 -15.98 -1.85
CA GLY A 121 6.38 -15.34 -1.52
C GLY A 121 6.23 -14.91 -0.06
N GLN A 122 7.27 -15.06 0.77
CA GLN A 122 7.21 -14.64 2.18
C GLN A 122 7.16 -13.12 2.34
N TYR A 123 6.52 -12.69 3.43
CA TYR A 123 6.26 -11.30 3.74
C TYR A 123 7.39 -10.69 4.56
N THR A 124 7.99 -9.61 4.06
CA THR A 124 8.96 -8.78 4.79
C THR A 124 8.92 -7.35 4.24
N ALA A 125 9.22 -6.37 5.10
CA ALA A 125 9.29 -4.95 4.74
C ALA A 125 8.06 -4.43 3.96
N GLY A 126 6.87 -4.85 4.39
CA GLY A 126 5.60 -4.37 3.84
C GLY A 126 5.11 -5.07 2.58
N VAL A 127 5.83 -6.08 2.06
CA VAL A 127 5.51 -6.72 0.77
C VAL A 127 5.67 -8.24 0.83
N TYR A 128 4.98 -8.94 -0.06
CA TYR A 128 5.27 -10.34 -0.39
C TYR A 128 6.38 -10.38 -1.44
N ASN A 129 7.43 -11.18 -1.22
CA ASN A 129 8.66 -11.13 -2.02
C ASN A 129 8.81 -12.38 -2.88
N PHE A 130 9.06 -12.19 -4.17
CA PHE A 130 9.22 -13.27 -5.15
C PHE A 130 10.52 -13.15 -5.95
N GLY A 131 11.54 -12.51 -5.36
CA GLY A 131 12.86 -12.30 -5.95
C GLY A 131 12.88 -11.24 -7.04
N GLY A 132 12.22 -11.50 -8.18
CA GLY A 132 12.17 -10.59 -9.33
C GLY A 132 11.08 -9.51 -9.24
N TYR A 133 10.12 -9.67 -8.35
CA TYR A 133 9.01 -8.74 -8.14
C TYR A 133 8.50 -8.81 -6.70
N THR A 134 7.78 -7.78 -6.30
CA THR A 134 7.07 -7.71 -5.01
C THR A 134 5.58 -7.54 -5.25
N LEU A 135 4.77 -8.04 -4.33
CA LEU A 135 3.31 -7.91 -4.34
C LEU A 135 2.83 -7.25 -3.05
N THR A 136 1.85 -6.36 -3.15
CA THR A 136 1.10 -5.84 -2.01
C THR A 136 -0.40 -6.04 -2.22
N HIS A 137 -1.12 -6.10 -1.10
CA HIS A 137 -2.57 -6.13 -1.08
C HIS A 137 -3.07 -5.54 0.23
N GLY A 138 -4.15 -4.78 0.16
CA GLY A 138 -4.79 -4.17 1.32
C GLY A 138 -6.28 -3.98 1.07
N VAL A 139 -7.07 -4.11 2.13
CA VAL A 139 -8.51 -3.87 2.13
C VAL A 139 -8.86 -3.02 3.33
N VAL A 140 -9.49 -1.88 3.09
CA VAL A 140 -9.98 -0.98 4.15
C VAL A 140 -11.26 -0.31 3.64
N ALA A 141 -12.25 -0.15 4.52
CA ALA A 141 -13.48 0.57 4.21
C ALA A 141 -14.21 0.11 2.92
N SER A 142 -14.27 -1.21 2.68
CA SER A 142 -14.81 -1.81 1.43
C SER A 142 -14.12 -1.34 0.15
N GLN A 143 -12.87 -0.91 0.25
CA GLN A 143 -12.00 -0.59 -0.88
C GLN A 143 -10.80 -1.53 -0.83
N SER A 144 -10.24 -1.82 -1.99
CA SER A 144 -9.05 -2.66 -2.09
C SER A 144 -7.98 -1.98 -2.94
N ALA A 145 -6.74 -2.22 -2.53
CA ALA A 145 -5.55 -1.78 -3.23
C ALA A 145 -4.62 -2.96 -3.41
N GLY A 146 -3.92 -3.00 -4.54
CA GLY A 146 -2.92 -4.03 -4.77
C GLY A 146 -1.92 -3.61 -5.82
N THR A 147 -0.67 -3.98 -5.60
CA THR A 147 0.41 -3.70 -6.55
C THR A 147 1.24 -4.94 -6.81
N MET A 148 1.82 -4.98 -8.01
CA MET A 148 2.91 -5.89 -8.32
C MET A 148 3.93 -5.14 -9.18
N ILE A 149 5.19 -5.12 -8.76
CA ILE A 149 6.23 -4.30 -9.39
C ILE A 149 7.54 -5.08 -9.43
N ASP A 150 8.28 -4.98 -10.53
CA ASP A 150 9.64 -5.53 -10.58
C ASP A 150 10.61 -4.76 -9.68
N THR A 151 11.76 -5.38 -9.40
CA THR A 151 12.81 -4.78 -8.59
C THR A 151 13.45 -3.55 -9.21
N SER A 152 13.29 -3.30 -10.52
CA SER A 152 13.75 -2.07 -11.18
C SER A 152 12.83 -0.87 -10.92
N GLY A 153 11.57 -1.13 -10.55
CA GLY A 153 10.53 -0.13 -10.37
C GLY A 153 9.91 0.38 -11.67
N GLN A 154 10.23 -0.23 -12.82
CA GLN A 154 9.82 0.26 -14.14
C GLN A 154 8.53 -0.39 -14.62
N ASN A 155 8.38 -1.69 -14.41
CA ASN A 155 7.17 -2.42 -14.80
C ASN A 155 6.31 -2.71 -13.58
N ALA A 156 5.07 -2.23 -13.59
CA ALA A 156 4.16 -2.35 -12.47
C ALA A 156 2.70 -2.55 -12.93
N VAL A 157 1.95 -3.31 -12.15
CA VAL A 157 0.49 -3.26 -12.08
C VAL A 157 0.11 -2.58 -10.78
N VAL A 158 -0.74 -1.55 -10.87
CA VAL A 158 -1.31 -0.84 -9.71
C VAL A 158 -2.82 -0.84 -9.87
N LEU A 159 -3.52 -1.49 -8.93
CA LEU A 159 -4.97 -1.59 -8.93
C LEU A 159 -5.52 -0.93 -7.67
N LEU A 160 -6.41 0.03 -7.86
CA LEU A 160 -7.24 0.60 -6.80
C LEU A 160 -8.70 0.36 -7.19
N ALA A 161 -9.47 -0.27 -6.32
CA ALA A 161 -10.89 -0.49 -6.51
C ALA A 161 -11.67 0.00 -5.31
N ASN A 162 -12.81 0.61 -5.57
CA ASN A 162 -13.76 1.02 -4.56
C ASN A 162 -14.72 -0.11 -4.14
N THR A 163 -14.25 -1.34 -4.25
CA THR A 163 -14.85 -2.57 -3.73
C THR A 163 -13.74 -3.42 -3.12
N ASP A 164 -14.07 -4.39 -2.28
CA ASP A 164 -13.13 -5.32 -1.65
C ASP A 164 -12.75 -6.52 -2.54
N LYS A 165 -12.97 -6.43 -3.86
CA LYS A 165 -12.92 -7.58 -4.77
C LYS A 165 -11.57 -7.80 -5.47
N ILE A 166 -10.59 -6.91 -5.33
CA ILE A 166 -9.24 -7.19 -5.86
C ILE A 166 -8.64 -8.36 -5.09
N THR A 167 -8.15 -9.37 -5.82
CA THR A 167 -7.43 -10.51 -5.25
C THR A 167 -5.96 -10.49 -5.65
N GLN A 168 -5.09 -11.12 -4.84
CA GLN A 168 -3.69 -11.30 -5.21
C GLN A 168 -3.52 -12.08 -6.52
N GLY A 169 -4.41 -13.05 -6.78
CA GLY A 169 -4.43 -13.81 -8.04
C GLY A 169 -4.70 -12.94 -9.26
N LEU A 170 -5.65 -12.00 -9.17
CA LEU A 170 -5.94 -11.05 -10.25
C LEU A 170 -4.73 -10.16 -10.56
N ILE A 171 -4.10 -9.59 -9.53
CA ILE A 171 -2.90 -8.74 -9.67
C ILE A 171 -1.79 -9.53 -10.37
N LYS A 172 -1.51 -10.75 -9.87
CA LYS A 172 -0.49 -11.64 -10.42
C LYS A 172 -0.75 -11.99 -11.88
N ASN A 173 -1.98 -12.35 -12.22
CA ASN A 173 -2.35 -12.70 -13.59
C ASN A 173 -2.18 -11.50 -14.53
N LEU A 174 -2.62 -10.31 -14.14
CA LEU A 174 -2.45 -9.11 -14.98
C LEU A 174 -0.96 -8.81 -15.21
N TYR A 175 -0.14 -8.89 -14.16
CA TYR A 175 1.29 -8.62 -14.28
C TYR A 175 2.00 -9.63 -15.20
N LEU A 176 1.80 -10.93 -14.99
CA LEU A 176 2.46 -11.97 -15.77
C LEU A 176 2.04 -11.92 -17.25
N ASN A 177 0.74 -11.78 -17.52
CA ASN A 177 0.23 -11.73 -18.89
C ASN A 177 0.65 -10.44 -19.62
N MET A 178 0.51 -9.27 -18.99
CA MET A 178 0.71 -7.98 -19.68
C MET A 178 2.18 -7.57 -19.80
N ILE A 179 3.02 -7.97 -18.83
CA ILE A 179 4.40 -7.48 -18.74
C ILE A 179 5.39 -8.58 -19.12
N LYS A 180 5.14 -9.82 -18.70
CA LYS A 180 6.04 -10.94 -19.01
C LYS A 180 5.59 -11.72 -20.26
N GLY A 181 4.36 -11.55 -20.72
CA GLY A 181 3.82 -12.25 -21.89
C GLY A 181 3.71 -13.75 -21.68
N VAL A 182 3.49 -14.19 -20.43
CA VAL A 182 3.38 -15.60 -20.01
C VAL A 182 2.06 -15.85 -19.31
#